data_AF-A6JXM3-F1
#
_entry.id   AF-A6JXM3-F1
#
_cell.length_a   1.000
_cell.length_b   1.000
_cell.length_c   1.000
_cell.angle_alpha   90.00
_cell.angle_beta   90.00
_cell.angle_gamma   90.00
#
_symmetry.space_group_name_H-M   'P 1'
#
loop_
_entity.id
_entity.type
_entity.pdbx_description
1 polymer ?
#
loop_
_entity_poly.entity_id
_entity_poly.type
_entity_poly.pdbx_seq_one_letter_code
_entity_poly.pdbx_strand_id
1 'polypeptide(L)' 'MEMEKEFEQIDKAGNWAAIYQDIRHEASDFPCRIAKLPKNKNRNRYRDVSPCKYPLPTHTSQWSLIV' A
#
# COMPACT_ATOMS: atom_id res chain seq x y z
N MET A 1 0.79 6.22 26.80
CA MET A 1 0.76 4.85 26.24
C MET A 1 2.04 4.58 25.47
N GLU A 2 2.45 3.32 25.26
CA GLU A 2 3.69 3.02 24.52
C GLU A 2 3.71 3.66 23.12
N MET A 3 2.58 3.67 22.41
CA MET A 3 2.42 4.35 21.10
C MET A 3 2.69 5.86 21.15
N GLU A 4 2.22 6.56 22.18
CA GLU A 4 2.45 8.01 22.31
C GLU A 4 3.92 8.32 22.60
N LYS A 5 4.58 7.46 23.37
CA LYS A 5 6.01 7.58 23.67
C LYS A 5 6.87 7.38 22.42
N GLU A 6 6.52 6.41 21.57
CA GLU A 6 7.17 6.17 20.29
C GLU A 6 6.97 7.36 19.34
N PHE A 7 5.74 7.89 19.25
CA PHE A 7 5.44 9.09 18.47
C PHE A 7 6.34 10.27 18.87
N GLU A 8 6.42 10.59 20.16
CA GLU A 8 7.27 11.70 20.64
C GLU A 8 8.76 11.48 20.36
N GLN A 9 9.24 10.23 20.39
CA GLN A 9 10.63 9.91 20.08
C GLN A 9 10.94 10.13 18.60
N ILE A 10 10.04 9.70 17.71
CA ILE A 10 10.18 9.89 16.27
C ILE A 10 10.15 11.39 15.93
N ASP A 11 9.25 12.14 16.56
CA ASP A 11 9.11 13.57 16.33
C ASP A 11 10.34 14.35 16.80
N LYS A 12 10.84 14.05 18.01
CA LYS A 12 12.10 14.63 18.52
C LYS A 12 13.30 14.29 17.64
N ALA A 13 13.34 13.09 17.06
CA ALA A 13 14.38 12.66 16.15
C ALA A 13 14.22 13.19 14.72
N GLY A 14 13.07 13.78 14.37
CA GLY A 14 12.76 14.23 13.01
C GLY A 14 12.74 13.10 11.97
N ASN A 15 12.51 11.85 12.39
CA ASN A 15 12.81 10.66 11.59
C ASN A 15 11.61 10.11 10.78
N TRP A 16 10.54 10.91 10.64
CA TRP A 16 9.30 10.50 9.96
C TRP A 16 9.53 10.02 8.52
N ALA A 17 10.42 10.70 7.79
CA ALA A 17 10.70 10.36 6.39
C ALA A 17 11.37 8.99 6.25
N ALA A 18 12.32 8.65 7.13
CA ALA A 18 13.01 7.36 7.06
C ALA A 18 12.05 6.21 7.40
N ILE A 19 11.28 6.35 8.48
CA ILE A 19 10.30 5.33 8.90
C ILE A 19 9.24 5.11 7.81
N TYR A 20 8.78 6.18 7.16
CA TYR A 20 7.88 6.05 6.02
C TYR A 20 8.51 5.30 4.85
N GLN A 21 9.78 5.57 4.53
CA GLN A 21 10.46 4.81 3.48
C GLN A 21 10.62 3.35 3.89
N ASP A 22 10.98 3.04 5.13
CA ASP A 22 11.14 1.65 5.61
C ASP A 22 9.84 0.86 5.45
N ILE A 23 8.70 1.43 5.86
CA ILE A 23 7.37 0.84 5.64
C ILE A 23 7.12 0.59 4.15
N ARG A 24 7.51 1.52 3.28
CA ARG A 24 7.33 1.38 1.84
C ARG A 24 8.24 0.29 1.24
N HIS A 25 9.43 0.08 1.79
CA HIS A 25 10.35 -0.99 1.38
C HIS A 25 9.87 -2.35 1.88
N GLU A 26 9.28 -2.44 3.07
CA GLU A 26 8.73 -3.66 3.66
C GLU A 26 7.36 -4.03 3.08
N ALA A 27 6.67 -3.07 2.45
CA ALA A 27 5.37 -3.30 1.84
C ALA A 27 5.43 -4.44 0.79
N SER A 28 4.45 -5.33 0.86
CA SER A 28 4.38 -6.48 -0.03
C SER A 28 4.07 -6.08 -1.47
N ASP A 29 4.88 -6.55 -2.42
CA ASP A 29 4.61 -6.42 -3.85
C ASP A 29 3.81 -7.62 -4.37
N PHE A 30 2.58 -7.40 -4.80
CA PHE A 30 1.68 -8.43 -5.30
C PHE A 30 1.42 -8.26 -6.81
N PRO A 31 1.32 -9.34 -7.60
CA PRO A 31 1.05 -9.23 -9.03
C PRO A 31 -0.31 -8.56 -9.34
N CYS A 32 -0.29 -7.41 -10.01
CA CYS A 32 -1.50 -6.67 -10.42
C CYS A 32 -1.90 -6.93 -11.89
N ARG A 33 -1.63 -8.14 -12.40
CA ARG A 33 -1.69 -8.49 -13.83
C ARG A 33 -3.02 -8.16 -14.51
N ILE A 34 -4.14 -8.33 -13.80
CA ILE A 34 -5.48 -8.07 -14.34
C ILE A 34 -5.74 -6.56 -14.49
N ALA A 35 -5.31 -5.76 -13.53
CA ALA A 35 -5.48 -4.30 -13.59
C ALA A 35 -4.66 -3.70 -14.75
N LYS A 36 -3.50 -4.27 -15.08
CA LYS A 36 -2.62 -3.80 -16.16
C LYS A 36 -3.00 -4.32 -17.57
N LEU A 37 -4.07 -5.10 -17.73
CA LEU A 37 -4.51 -5.56 -19.05
C LEU A 37 -4.93 -4.36 -19.94
N PRO A 38 -4.62 -4.36 -21.25
CA PRO A 38 -4.97 -3.26 -22.15
C PRO A 38 -6.47 -2.90 -22.11
N LYS A 39 -7.34 -3.91 -21.99
CA LYS A 39 -8.80 -3.73 -21.87
C LYS A 39 -9.26 -2.96 -20.63
N ASN A 40 -8.42 -2.86 -19.60
CA ASN A 40 -8.71 -2.18 -18.34
C ASN A 40 -8.02 -0.81 -18.25
N LYS A 41 -7.32 -0.35 -19.30
CA LYS A 41 -6.57 0.91 -19.29
C LYS A 41 -7.46 2.13 -19.03
N ASN A 42 -8.69 2.14 -19.56
CA ASN A 42 -9.67 3.20 -19.33
C ASN A 42 -10.45 3.05 -18.01
N ARG A 43 -10.27 1.94 -17.29
CA ARG A 43 -10.91 1.69 -15.99
C ARG A 43 -10.04 2.12 -14.80
N ASN A 44 -8.75 2.33 -15.03
CA ASN A 44 -7.83 2.85 -14.03
C ASN A 44 -7.62 4.34 -14.25
N ARG A 45 -7.87 5.15 -13.22
CA ARG A 45 -7.66 6.61 -13.27
C ARG A 45 -6.17 6.96 -13.29
N TYR A 46 -5.36 6.21 -12.55
CA TYR A 46 -3.92 6.42 -12.45
C TYR A 46 -3.15 5.20 -12.97
N ARG A 47 -1.96 5.45 -13.49
CA ARG A 47 -1.12 4.41 -14.12
C ARG A 47 -0.36 3.61 -13.08
N ASP A 48 0.08 4.26 -12.02
CA ASP A 48 0.86 3.75 -10.90
C ASP A 48 -0.01 3.14 -9.81
N VAL A 49 -1.21 3.67 -9.58
CA VAL A 49 -2.17 3.10 -8.62
C VAL A 49 -3.04 2.04 -9.31
N SER A 50 -2.95 0.79 -8.87
CA SER A 50 -3.76 -0.30 -9.45
C SER A 50 -4.09 -1.34 -8.39
N PRO A 51 -5.34 -1.85 -8.35
CA PRO A 51 -5.69 -2.92 -7.42
C PRO A 51 -4.93 -4.20 -7.78
N CYS A 52 -4.35 -4.84 -6.77
CA CYS A 52 -3.62 -6.10 -6.90
C CYS A 52 -4.45 -7.21 -6.24
N LYS A 53 -4.45 -8.39 -6.85
CA LYS A 53 -5.22 -9.51 -6.30
C LYS A 53 -4.42 -10.17 -5.19
N TYR A 54 -4.95 -10.12 -3.97
CA TYR A 54 -4.46 -10.93 -2.86
C TYR A 54 -4.78 -12.42 -3.11
N PRO A 55 -3.84 -13.33 -2.82
CA PRO A 55 -4.07 -14.76 -2.93
C PRO A 55 -4.77 -15.28 -1.65
N LEU A 56 -6.05 -14.95 -1.46
CA LEU A 56 -6.87 -15.61 -0.43
C LEU A 56 -7.93 -16.52 -1.07
N PRO A 57 -8.33 -17.63 -0.40
CA PRO A 57 -9.11 -18.69 -1.03
C PRO A 57 -10.62 -18.42 -1.06
N THR A 58 -11.09 -17.25 -0.62
CA THR A 58 -12.52 -16.98 -0.49
C THR A 58 -12.92 -15.71 -1.24
N HIS A 59 -14.01 -15.90 -1.97
CA HIS A 59 -14.62 -14.98 -2.91
C HIS A 59 -15.17 -13.76 -2.17
N THR A 60 -14.36 -12.72 -1.95
CA THR A 60 -14.90 -11.43 -1.52
C THR A 60 -14.42 -10.32 -2.44
N SER A 61 -15.43 -9.62 -2.97
CA SER A 61 -15.34 -8.48 -3.86
C SER A 61 -14.28 -7.49 -3.42
N GLN A 62 -13.28 -7.33 -4.29
CA GLN A 62 -12.67 -6.06 -4.66
C GLN A 62 -12.68 -4.96 -3.59
N TRP A 63 -11.95 -5.19 -2.49
CA TRP A 63 -11.46 -4.13 -1.64
C TRP A 63 -9.96 -3.99 -1.89
N SER A 64 -9.55 -2.85 -2.44
CA SER A 64 -8.16 -2.42 -2.39
C SER A 64 -8.17 -0.91 -2.26
N LEU A 65 -8.54 -0.46 -1.07
CA LEU A 65 -7.96 0.73 -0.47
C LEU A 65 -6.58 0.30 0.03
N ILE A 66 -5.54 0.76 -0.66
CA ILE A 66 -4.20 0.92 -0.06
C ILE A 66 -3.71 2.26 -0.57
N VAL A 67 -3.89 3.25 0.31
CA VAL A 67 -3.46 4.67 0.30
C VAL A 67 -3.71 5.46 -0.98
#